data_AF-A0A843SZ26-F1
#
_entry.id   AF-A0A843SZ26-F1
#
_cell.length_a   1.000
_cell.length_b   1.000
_cell.length_c   1.000
_cell.angle_alpha   90.00
_cell.angle_beta   90.00
_cell.angle_gamma   90.00
#
_symmetry.space_group_name_H-M   'P 1'
#
loop_
_entity.id
_entity.type
_entity.pdbx_description
1 polymer ?
#
loop_
_entity_poly.entity_id
_entity_poly.type
_entity_poly.pdbx_seq_one_letter_code
_entity_poly.pdbx_strand_id
1 'polypeptide(L)'
;MCVPRFDSQPLFAGLLDTARGGAFHLAPVDLVEARQFYEADIGVLVTEMRGRSSLTRATDALTLTSGADLTEDVSMARHELLRQVTVLEGTAHIQLDVAPRGAPRAEPAAGGLRIVCPERGDLDLHLAATVPIEGLRSTITLRAGETASFLPRWSHASGRHRPRPPAQLLEETIAAWRRWTTHFHYEGPQQAAVRRSAVTLK
;
A
#
# COMPACT_ATOMS: atom_id res chain seq x y z
N MET A 1 -4.39 -3.03 9.50
CA MET A 1 -4.38 -3.92 8.31
C MET A 1 -4.63 -5.34 8.76
N CYS A 2 -5.79 -5.91 8.40
CA CYS A 2 -6.18 -7.28 8.71
C CYS A 2 -6.00 -8.13 7.45
N VAL A 3 -5.06 -9.06 7.50
CA VAL A 3 -4.70 -9.97 6.40
C VAL A 3 -4.48 -11.36 6.98
N PRO A 4 -4.71 -12.45 6.26
CA PRO A 4 -5.12 -12.48 4.85
C PRO A 4 -6.60 -12.21 4.60
N ARG A 5 -7.46 -12.32 5.63
CA ARG A 5 -8.90 -12.02 5.57
C ARG A 5 -9.21 -10.72 6.33
N PHE A 6 -10.30 -10.05 5.99
CA PHE A 6 -10.66 -8.76 6.59
C PHE A 6 -10.94 -8.86 8.10
N ASP A 7 -11.39 -10.02 8.57
CA ASP A 7 -11.71 -10.34 9.97
C ASP A 7 -10.53 -11.00 10.72
N SER A 8 -9.37 -11.13 10.07
CA SER A 8 -8.17 -11.66 10.71
C SER A 8 -7.63 -10.70 11.77
N GLN A 9 -6.85 -11.21 12.72
CA GLN A 9 -6.13 -10.34 13.65
C GLN A 9 -5.29 -9.30 12.87
N PRO A 10 -5.21 -8.05 13.33
CA PRO A 10 -4.49 -7.02 12.59
C PRO A 10 -2.98 -7.28 12.62
N LEU A 11 -2.34 -7.20 11.46
CA LEU A 11 -0.89 -7.18 11.31
C LEU A 11 -0.30 -5.84 11.75
N PHE A 12 -1.04 -4.76 11.49
CA PHE A 12 -0.73 -3.39 11.90
C PHE A 12 -1.98 -2.75 12.52
N ALA A 13 -1.83 -2.24 13.74
CA ALA A 13 -2.84 -1.62 14.59
C ALA A 13 -2.19 -0.54 15.49
N GLY A 14 -1.10 0.09 15.05
CA GLY A 14 -0.36 1.10 15.82
C GLY A 14 -1.21 2.28 16.32
N LEU A 15 -2.34 2.57 15.65
CA LEU A 15 -3.30 3.57 16.12
C LEU A 15 -4.05 3.15 17.40
N LEU A 16 -4.27 1.85 17.59
CA LEU A 16 -4.97 1.28 18.75
C LEU A 16 -4.01 0.87 19.87
N ASP A 17 -2.79 0.46 19.51
CA ASP A 17 -1.72 0.12 20.47
C ASP A 17 -0.39 0.63 19.90
N THR A 18 0.09 1.78 20.39
CA THR A 18 1.33 2.40 19.90
C THR A 18 2.58 1.59 20.24
N ALA A 19 2.52 0.72 21.26
CA ALA A 19 3.67 -0.06 21.72
C ALA A 19 3.77 -1.42 21.02
N ARG A 20 2.64 -2.09 20.77
CA ARG A 20 2.58 -3.48 20.26
C ARG A 20 1.67 -3.64 19.05
N GLY A 21 1.13 -2.55 18.52
CA GLY A 21 0.24 -2.56 17.36
C GLY A 21 0.99 -2.76 16.06
N GLY A 22 2.32 -2.63 16.03
CA GLY A 22 3.08 -2.74 14.79
C GLY A 22 2.83 -1.56 13.83
N ALA A 23 3.65 -1.47 12.79
CA ALA A 23 3.62 -0.35 11.86
C ALA A 23 4.09 -0.74 10.46
N PHE A 24 3.58 -0.02 9.45
CA PHE A 24 4.23 0.10 8.15
C PHE A 24 4.47 1.59 7.89
N HIS A 25 5.64 2.05 8.28
CA HIS A 25 6.08 3.41 8.07
C HIS A 25 6.84 3.55 6.74
N LEU A 26 6.52 4.62 6.02
CA LEU A 26 7.17 4.98 4.76
C LEU A 26 7.09 6.50 4.60
N ALA A 27 8.14 7.22 4.99
CA ALA A 27 8.18 8.68 4.96
C ALA A 27 9.63 9.19 4.89
N PRO A 28 9.85 10.46 4.47
CA PRO A 28 11.15 11.12 4.63
C PRO A 28 11.60 11.15 6.10
N VAL A 29 12.89 10.92 6.37
CA VAL A 29 13.49 11.01 7.73
C VAL A 29 13.32 12.39 8.38
N ASP A 30 13.25 13.44 7.56
CA ASP A 30 13.19 14.84 7.96
C ASP A 30 11.79 15.44 7.75
N LEU A 31 10.75 14.60 7.81
CA LEU A 31 9.36 15.00 7.63
C LEU A 31 8.99 16.19 8.53
N VAL A 32 8.47 17.25 7.90
CA VAL A 32 7.98 18.46 8.57
C VAL A 32 6.47 18.45 8.66
N GLU A 33 5.81 18.14 7.55
CA GLU A 33 4.36 18.06 7.47
C GLU A 33 3.93 17.07 6.38
N ALA A 34 2.71 16.59 6.50
CA ALA A 34 2.09 15.75 5.49
C ALA A 34 0.61 16.10 5.35
N ARG A 35 0.09 15.89 4.14
CA ARG A 35 -1.35 15.88 3.89
C ARG A 35 -1.71 14.61 3.15
N GLN A 36 -2.91 14.11 3.43
CA GLN A 36 -3.40 12.87 2.85
C GLN A 36 -4.79 13.09 2.27
N PHE A 37 -5.04 12.52 1.09
CA PHE A 37 -6.33 12.58 0.40
C PHE A 37 -6.47 11.38 -0.54
N TYR A 38 -7.70 10.96 -0.79
CA TYR A 38 -7.98 9.99 -1.85
C TYR A 38 -7.99 10.70 -3.20
N GLU A 39 -7.48 10.04 -4.24
CA GLU A 39 -7.78 10.42 -5.62
C GLU A 39 -9.29 10.39 -5.84
N ALA A 40 -9.78 11.36 -6.61
CA ALA A 40 -11.21 11.60 -6.74
C ALA A 40 -11.94 10.33 -7.23
N ASP A 41 -12.96 9.94 -6.47
CA ASP A 41 -13.87 8.83 -6.76
C ASP A 41 -13.21 7.45 -6.97
N ILE A 42 -12.00 7.22 -6.46
CA ILE A 42 -11.31 5.92 -6.58
C ILE A 42 -10.66 5.46 -5.26
N GLY A 43 -10.40 4.16 -5.16
CA GLY A 43 -9.76 3.52 -4.00
C GLY A 43 -8.24 3.69 -3.95
N VAL A 44 -7.72 4.88 -4.30
CA VAL A 44 -6.28 5.18 -4.32
C VAL A 44 -6.00 6.34 -3.38
N LEU A 45 -5.09 6.13 -2.44
CA LEU A 45 -4.73 7.10 -1.42
C LEU A 45 -3.41 7.79 -1.79
N VAL A 46 -3.38 9.11 -1.67
CA VAL A 46 -2.19 9.92 -1.89
C VAL A 46 -1.80 10.60 -0.59
N THR A 47 -0.53 10.47 -0.21
CA THR A 47 0.07 11.21 0.90
C THR A 47 1.21 12.05 0.35
N GLU A 48 1.06 13.37 0.42
CA GLU A 48 2.12 14.31 0.12
C GLU A 48 2.86 14.67 1.40
N MET A 49 4.18 14.59 1.36
CA MET A 49 5.06 14.69 2.52
C MET A 49 6.17 15.68 2.20
N ARG A 50 6.24 16.76 2.99
CA ARG A 50 7.26 17.79 2.88
C ARG A 50 8.35 17.55 3.92
N GLY A 51 9.56 17.26 3.45
CA GLY A 51 10.77 17.29 4.26
C GLY A 51 11.38 18.69 4.31
N ARG A 52 12.55 18.84 4.94
CA ARG A 52 13.30 20.10 4.95
C ARG A 52 13.93 20.41 3.60
N SER A 53 14.32 19.38 2.85
CA SER A 53 14.99 19.51 1.54
C SER A 53 14.30 18.71 0.43
N SER A 54 13.08 18.24 0.65
CA SER A 54 12.36 17.44 -0.35
C SER A 54 10.84 17.60 -0.30
N LEU A 55 10.21 17.35 -1.43
CA LEU A 55 8.78 17.11 -1.53
C LEU A 55 8.58 15.72 -2.12
N THR A 56 7.80 14.89 -1.43
CA THR A 56 7.58 13.50 -1.83
C THR A 56 6.10 13.17 -1.85
N ARG A 57 5.71 12.25 -2.72
CA ARG A 57 4.34 11.75 -2.82
C ARG A 57 4.36 10.24 -2.69
N ALA A 58 3.62 9.72 -1.72
CA ALA A 58 3.30 8.31 -1.62
C ALA A 58 1.91 8.06 -2.23
N THR A 59 1.81 7.08 -3.12
CA THR A 59 0.55 6.58 -3.70
C THR A 59 0.35 5.15 -3.23
N ASP A 60 -0.73 4.93 -2.48
CA ASP A 60 -1.09 3.64 -1.89
C ASP A 60 -2.36 3.09 -2.55
N ALA A 61 -2.33 1.82 -2.97
CA ALA A 61 -3.48 1.14 -3.58
C ALA A 61 -3.49 -0.36 -3.26
N LEU A 62 -4.66 -0.91 -2.91
CA LEU A 62 -4.89 -2.36 -2.97
C LEU A 62 -5.02 -2.75 -4.44
N THR A 63 -4.10 -3.57 -4.94
CA THR A 63 -4.00 -3.82 -6.38
C THR A 63 -5.05 -4.83 -6.84
N LEU A 64 -5.53 -4.62 -8.06
CA LEU A 64 -6.54 -5.45 -8.71
C LEU A 64 -5.93 -6.32 -9.80
N THR A 65 -6.60 -7.42 -10.14
CA THR A 65 -6.23 -8.25 -11.30
C THR A 65 -6.38 -7.47 -12.60
N SER A 66 -5.56 -7.81 -13.62
CA SER A 66 -5.70 -7.20 -14.94
C SER A 66 -7.11 -7.46 -15.48
N GLY A 67 -7.72 -6.45 -16.09
CA GLY A 67 -9.08 -6.55 -16.61
C GLY A 67 -10.17 -6.66 -15.53
N ALA A 68 -9.87 -6.38 -14.25
CA ALA A 68 -10.84 -6.44 -13.18
C ALA A 68 -12.12 -5.67 -13.54
N ASP A 69 -13.25 -6.35 -13.38
CA ASP A 69 -14.58 -5.79 -13.40
C ASP A 69 -15.10 -5.73 -11.97
N LEU A 70 -15.20 -4.51 -11.44
CA LEU A 70 -15.68 -4.27 -10.08
C LEU A 70 -17.22 -4.28 -10.00
N THR A 71 -17.93 -4.59 -11.08
CA THR A 71 -19.38 -4.83 -11.03
C THR A 71 -19.71 -6.28 -10.65
N GLU A 72 -18.75 -7.20 -10.78
CA GLU A 72 -18.91 -8.60 -10.37
C GLU A 72 -18.78 -8.78 -8.84
N ASP A 73 -19.40 -9.86 -8.34
CA ASP A 73 -19.37 -10.26 -6.92
C ASP A 73 -18.11 -11.05 -6.54
N VAL A 74 -17.30 -11.44 -7.52
CA VAL A 74 -16.04 -12.17 -7.29
C VAL A 74 -14.94 -11.17 -6.92
N SER A 75 -14.18 -11.46 -5.85
CA SER A 75 -13.05 -10.62 -5.46
C SER A 75 -11.98 -10.58 -6.57
N MET A 76 -11.72 -9.37 -7.07
CA MET A 76 -10.65 -9.07 -8.02
C MET A 76 -9.37 -8.59 -7.34
N ALA A 77 -9.32 -8.67 -6.00
CA ALA A 77 -8.17 -8.24 -5.23
C ALA A 77 -7.00 -9.19 -5.44
N ARG A 78 -5.81 -8.63 -5.62
CA ARG A 78 -4.57 -9.41 -5.66
C ARG A 78 -4.04 -9.75 -4.28
N HIS A 79 -4.65 -9.33 -3.16
CA HIS A 79 -4.06 -9.48 -1.83
C HIS A 79 -2.65 -8.87 -1.74
N GLU A 80 -2.51 -7.69 -2.33
CA GLU A 80 -1.28 -6.93 -2.47
C GLU A 80 -1.61 -5.46 -2.24
N LEU A 81 -0.86 -4.81 -1.35
CA LEU A 81 -0.88 -3.37 -1.18
C LEU A 81 0.35 -2.82 -1.90
N LEU A 82 0.16 -1.97 -2.90
CA LEU A 82 1.22 -1.20 -3.52
C LEU A 82 1.38 0.11 -2.75
N ARG A 83 2.62 0.42 -2.38
CA ARG A 83 3.02 1.73 -1.83
C ARG A 83 4.15 2.28 -2.70
N GLN A 84 3.87 3.29 -3.51
CA GLN A 84 4.84 3.90 -4.41
C GLN A 84 5.21 5.30 -3.93
N VAL A 85 6.50 5.56 -3.70
CA VAL A 85 7.00 6.89 -3.33
C VAL A 85 7.74 7.49 -4.52
N THR A 86 7.35 8.69 -4.90
CA THR A 86 8.03 9.51 -5.92
C THR A 86 8.53 10.79 -5.26
N VAL A 87 9.77 11.16 -5.52
CA VAL A 87 10.30 12.48 -5.12
C VAL A 87 9.92 13.50 -6.18
N LEU A 88 9.14 14.50 -5.80
CA LEU A 88 8.71 15.57 -6.69
C LEU A 88 9.80 16.65 -6.78
N GLU A 89 10.45 16.96 -5.66
CA GLU A 89 11.49 17.99 -5.57
C GLU A 89 12.61 17.59 -4.60
N GLY A 90 13.83 18.03 -4.91
CA GLY A 90 14.98 17.87 -4.04
C GLY A 90 15.53 16.43 -3.96
N THR A 91 16.04 16.07 -2.78
CA THR A 91 16.54 14.73 -2.46
C THR A 91 15.98 14.30 -1.12
N ALA A 92 15.35 13.12 -1.10
CA ALA A 92 14.70 12.57 0.08
C ALA A 92 15.43 11.30 0.54
N HIS A 93 15.64 11.19 1.84
CA HIS A 93 16.00 9.93 2.48
C HIS A 93 14.72 9.32 3.06
N ILE A 94 14.17 8.34 2.36
CA ILE A 94 12.93 7.66 2.72
C ILE A 94 13.24 6.56 3.74
N GLN A 95 12.64 6.67 4.92
CA GLN A 95 12.67 5.63 5.95
C GLN A 95 11.53 4.63 5.70
N LEU A 96 11.92 3.37 5.46
CA LEU A 96 11.05 2.22 5.50
C LEU A 96 11.17 1.55 6.87
N ASP A 97 10.06 1.37 7.58
CA ASP A 97 9.99 0.53 8.78
C ASP A 97 8.73 -0.35 8.72
N VAL A 98 8.94 -1.67 8.61
CA VAL A 98 7.88 -2.68 8.49
C VAL A 98 7.94 -3.59 9.72
N ALA A 99 7.12 -3.29 10.71
CA ALA A 99 7.08 -4.00 11.98
C ALA A 99 5.70 -4.64 12.18
N PRO A 100 5.41 -5.81 11.60
CA PRO A 100 4.23 -6.58 11.97
C PRO A 100 4.16 -6.87 13.47
N ARG A 101 2.94 -7.05 13.98
CA ARG A 101 2.75 -7.54 15.36
C ARG A 101 3.30 -8.96 15.53
N GLY A 102 3.75 -9.27 16.74
CA GLY A 102 4.12 -10.64 17.14
C GLY A 102 5.53 -11.07 16.74
N ALA A 103 6.54 -10.21 16.97
CA ALA A 103 7.96 -10.50 16.78
C ALA A 103 8.31 -11.08 15.39
N PRO A 104 8.12 -10.29 14.31
CA PRO A 104 8.37 -10.74 12.95
C PRO A 104 9.86 -11.00 12.71
N ARG A 105 10.14 -11.93 11.80
CA ARG A 105 11.47 -12.18 11.25
C ARG A 105 11.44 -12.00 9.75
N ALA A 106 12.53 -11.48 9.17
CA ALA A 106 12.65 -11.34 7.73
C ALA A 106 13.77 -12.25 7.20
N GLU A 107 13.48 -12.88 6.07
CA GLU A 107 14.39 -13.72 5.31
C GLU A 107 14.56 -13.11 3.91
N PRO A 108 15.75 -13.10 3.32
CA PRO A 108 15.93 -12.70 1.93
C PRO A 108 15.05 -13.54 1.00
N ALA A 109 14.40 -12.87 0.04
CA ALA A 109 13.60 -13.52 -0.99
C ALA A 109 13.83 -12.84 -2.35
N ALA A 110 13.42 -13.50 -3.43
CA ALA A 110 13.52 -12.92 -4.76
C ALA A 110 12.76 -11.58 -4.84
N GLY A 111 13.48 -10.50 -5.09
CA GLY A 111 12.91 -9.15 -5.21
C GLY A 111 12.51 -8.48 -3.89
N GLY A 112 12.97 -8.98 -2.73
CA GLY A 112 12.75 -8.34 -1.44
C GLY A 112 12.89 -9.29 -0.25
N LEU A 113 11.88 -9.33 0.62
CA LEU A 113 11.90 -10.09 1.87
C LEU A 113 10.69 -11.01 1.98
N ARG A 114 10.89 -12.19 2.56
CA ARG A 114 9.82 -12.99 3.15
C ARG A 114 9.73 -12.64 4.63
N ILE A 115 8.54 -12.37 5.14
CA ILE A 115 8.31 -11.94 6.52
C ILE A 115 7.58 -13.05 7.26
N VAL A 116 8.29 -13.74 8.13
CA VAL A 116 7.74 -14.78 9.00
C VAL A 116 7.11 -14.11 10.22
N CYS A 117 5.81 -14.35 10.42
CA CYS A 117 5.06 -13.86 11.57
C CYS A 117 4.71 -15.06 12.47
N PRO A 118 5.47 -15.36 13.54
CA PRO A 118 5.32 -16.58 14.34
C PRO A 118 3.92 -16.81 14.92
N GLU A 119 3.24 -15.73 15.33
CA GLU A 119 1.88 -15.78 15.86
C GLU A 119 0.81 -15.98 14.78
N ARG A 120 1.21 -16.04 13.50
CA ARG A 120 0.35 -16.06 12.31
C ARG A 120 0.75 -17.21 11.38
N GLY A 121 0.62 -18.45 11.86
CA GLY A 121 1.11 -19.65 11.18
C GLY A 121 0.52 -19.93 9.78
N ASP A 122 -0.61 -19.32 9.43
CA ASP A 122 -1.29 -19.45 8.14
C ASP A 122 -0.98 -18.33 7.14
N LEU A 123 -0.25 -17.29 7.57
CA LEU A 123 0.05 -16.10 6.78
C LEU A 123 1.39 -16.26 6.07
N ASP A 124 1.34 -16.28 4.73
CA ASP A 124 2.52 -16.13 3.89
C ASP A 124 2.64 -14.66 3.48
N LEU A 125 3.62 -13.94 4.01
CA LEU A 125 3.81 -12.50 3.80
C LEU A 125 5.15 -12.24 3.09
N HIS A 126 5.08 -11.53 1.98
CA HIS A 126 6.25 -11.11 1.22
C HIS A 126 6.24 -9.60 1.02
N LEU A 127 7.38 -8.96 1.17
CA LEU A 127 7.60 -7.56 0.83
C LEU A 127 8.50 -7.49 -0.39
N ALA A 128 7.93 -7.19 -1.56
CA ALA A 128 8.72 -6.90 -2.75
C ALA A 128 9.10 -5.41 -2.79
N ALA A 129 10.28 -5.09 -3.34
CA ALA A 129 10.75 -3.72 -3.51
C ALA A 129 11.43 -3.54 -4.87
N THR A 130 11.28 -2.36 -5.48
CA THR A 130 11.99 -2.01 -6.74
C THR A 130 13.40 -1.48 -6.51
N VAL A 131 13.76 -1.26 -5.25
CA VAL A 131 15.07 -0.82 -4.80
C VAL A 131 15.60 -1.82 -3.78
N PRO A 132 16.92 -1.95 -3.62
CA PRO A 132 17.49 -2.80 -2.59
C PRO A 132 17.00 -2.39 -1.19
N ILE A 133 16.66 -3.39 -0.37
CA ILE A 133 16.33 -3.22 1.05
C ILE A 133 17.16 -4.23 1.86
N GLU A 134 17.70 -3.78 2.99
CA GLU A 134 18.58 -4.59 3.84
C GLU A 134 17.80 -5.40 4.87
N GLY A 135 16.55 -5.02 5.12
CA GLY A 135 15.69 -5.67 6.10
C GLY A 135 14.37 -4.94 6.27
N LEU A 136 13.68 -5.25 7.37
CA LEU A 136 12.41 -4.61 7.73
C LEU A 136 12.54 -3.12 8.01
N ARG A 137 13.76 -2.67 8.33
CA ARG A 137 14.12 -1.27 8.42
C ARG A 137 15.16 -0.97 7.35
N SER A 138 14.95 0.07 6.57
CA SER A 138 15.91 0.50 5.52
C SER A 138 15.75 1.99 5.26
N THR A 139 16.83 2.64 4.83
CA THR A 139 16.80 4.03 4.36
C THR A 139 17.17 4.06 2.89
N ILE A 140 16.28 4.63 2.07
CA ILE A 140 16.44 4.69 0.62
C ILE A 140 16.64 6.17 0.23
N THR A 141 17.69 6.46 -0.53
CA THR A 141 17.89 7.82 -1.06
C THR A 141 17.28 7.91 -2.46
N LEU A 142 16.40 8.88 -2.65
CA LEU A 142 15.75 9.17 -3.93
C LEU A 142 15.92 10.67 -4.26
N ARG A 143 16.10 10.98 -5.54
CA ARG A 143 16.18 12.33 -6.10
C ARG A 143 14.92 12.68 -6.87
N ALA A 144 14.69 13.97 -7.12
CA ALA A 144 13.58 14.45 -7.94
C ALA A 144 13.40 13.63 -9.24
N GLY A 145 12.18 13.15 -9.47
CA GLY A 145 11.80 12.27 -10.58
C GLY A 145 12.00 10.77 -10.30
N GLU A 146 12.82 10.39 -9.31
CA GLU A 146 13.02 8.99 -8.94
C GLU A 146 11.83 8.44 -8.16
N THR A 147 11.59 7.15 -8.33
CA THR A 147 10.45 6.44 -7.74
C THR A 147 10.89 5.09 -7.19
N ALA A 148 10.36 4.72 -6.02
CA ALA A 148 10.47 3.38 -5.46
C ALA A 148 9.10 2.82 -5.09
N SER A 149 8.89 1.53 -5.29
CA SER A 149 7.64 0.85 -4.90
C SER A 149 7.94 -0.28 -3.92
N PHE A 150 7.06 -0.40 -2.91
CA PHE A 150 7.07 -1.44 -1.89
C PHE A 150 5.73 -2.15 -1.92
N LEU A 151 5.76 -3.47 -2.05
CA LEU A 151 4.56 -4.28 -2.29
C LEU A 151 4.48 -5.43 -1.27
N PRO A 152 3.94 -5.18 -0.06
CA PRO A 152 3.45 -6.25 0.81
C PRO A 152 2.37 -7.08 0.11
N ARG A 153 2.59 -8.39 0.05
CA ARG A 153 1.73 -9.39 -0.55
C ARG A 153 1.42 -10.46 0.47
N TRP A 154 0.17 -10.88 0.53
CA TRP A 154 -0.24 -11.94 1.45
C TRP A 154 -1.05 -13.02 0.75
N SER A 155 -0.94 -14.24 1.26
CA SER A 155 -1.81 -15.34 0.86
C SER A 155 -2.01 -16.32 2.01
N HIS A 156 -3.04 -17.14 1.90
CA HIS A 156 -3.10 -18.41 2.64
C HIS A 156 -2.21 -19.41 1.89
N ALA A 157 -1.17 -19.90 2.56
CA ALA A 157 -0.29 -20.99 2.12
C ALA A 157 0.13 -21.00 0.63
N SER A 158 1.36 -20.58 0.32
CA SER A 158 2.06 -20.81 -0.96
C SER A 158 1.35 -20.31 -2.23
N GLY A 159 0.56 -19.24 -2.13
CA GLY A 159 -0.02 -18.60 -3.30
C GLY A 159 1.06 -17.97 -4.17
N ARG A 160 1.17 -18.39 -5.44
CA ARG A 160 2.16 -17.81 -6.36
C ARG A 160 1.72 -16.42 -6.83
N HIS A 161 2.36 -15.38 -6.28
CA HIS A 161 2.27 -14.05 -6.86
C HIS A 161 3.12 -13.96 -8.12
N ARG A 162 2.48 -13.73 -9.27
CA ARG A 162 3.20 -13.41 -10.50
C ARG A 162 3.71 -11.97 -10.40
N PRO A 163 5.04 -11.73 -10.47
CA PRO A 163 5.59 -10.38 -10.48
C PRO A 163 5.04 -9.59 -11.67
N ARG A 164 4.68 -8.33 -11.42
CA ARG A 164 4.28 -7.38 -12.46
C ARG A 164 4.92 -6.02 -12.15
N PRO A 165 5.19 -5.19 -13.18
CA PRO A 165 5.69 -3.84 -12.97
C PRO A 165 4.73 -3.04 -12.07
N PRO A 166 5.20 -2.42 -10.97
CA PRO A 166 4.34 -1.67 -10.07
C PRO A 166 3.56 -0.54 -10.74
N ALA A 167 4.20 0.20 -11.66
CA ALA A 167 3.53 1.25 -12.44
C ALA A 167 2.32 0.71 -13.21
N GLN A 168 2.47 -0.43 -13.89
CA GLN A 168 1.37 -1.08 -14.61
C GLN A 168 0.26 -1.54 -13.66
N LEU A 169 0.60 -2.09 -12.49
CA LEU A 169 -0.40 -2.50 -11.49
C LEU A 169 -1.22 -1.31 -11.00
N LEU A 170 -0.57 -0.18 -10.75
CA LEU A 170 -1.23 1.06 -10.33
C LEU A 170 -2.14 1.60 -11.43
N GLU A 171 -1.65 1.68 -12.67
CA GLU A 171 -2.44 2.13 -13.83
C GLU A 171 -3.68 1.28 -14.05
N GLU A 172 -3.54 -0.05 -14.04
CA GLU A 172 -4.67 -0.98 -14.22
C GLU A 172 -5.67 -0.89 -13.07
N THR A 173 -5.19 -0.71 -11.83
CA THR A 173 -6.04 -0.53 -10.65
C THR A 173 -6.83 0.78 -10.75
N ILE A 174 -6.18 1.89 -11.12
CA ILE A 174 -6.85 3.18 -11.36
C ILE A 174 -7.88 3.04 -12.48
N ALA A 175 -7.55 2.37 -13.57
CA ALA A 175 -8.45 2.18 -14.69
C ALA A 175 -9.69 1.37 -14.30
N ALA A 176 -9.54 0.31 -13.50
CA ALA A 176 -10.66 -0.48 -12.99
C ALA A 176 -11.59 0.34 -12.10
N TRP A 177 -11.04 1.13 -11.16
CA TRP A 177 -11.84 2.04 -10.35
C TRP A 177 -12.57 3.08 -11.18
N ARG A 178 -11.88 3.73 -12.13
CA ARG A 178 -12.52 4.73 -13.01
C ARG A 178 -13.67 4.13 -13.83
N ARG A 179 -13.50 2.93 -14.38
CA ARG A 179 -14.58 2.20 -15.07
C ARG A 179 -15.75 1.89 -14.13
N TRP A 180 -15.47 1.51 -12.88
CA TRP A 180 -16.55 1.25 -11.93
C TRP A 180 -17.34 2.51 -11.60
N THR A 181 -16.64 3.62 -11.36
CA THR A 181 -17.26 4.90 -11.01
C THR A 181 -18.18 5.43 -12.11
N THR A 182 -17.95 5.09 -13.40
CA THR A 182 -18.89 5.49 -14.47
C THR A 182 -20.27 4.84 -14.34
N HIS A 183 -20.41 3.76 -13.57
CA HIS A 183 -21.69 3.11 -13.31
C HIS A 183 -22.41 3.67 -12.06
N PHE A 184 -21.75 4.57 -11.32
CA PHE A 184 -22.30 5.17 -10.11
C PHE A 184 -22.86 6.56 -10.39
N HIS A 185 -24.18 6.70 -10.33
CA HIS A 185 -24.89 7.97 -10.48
C HIS A 185 -25.66 8.33 -9.21
N TYR A 186 -25.30 9.47 -8.62
CA TYR A 186 -26.00 10.06 -7.49
C TYR A 186 -25.93 11.58 -7.58
N GLU A 187 -27.09 12.23 -7.60
CA GLU A 187 -27.25 13.70 -7.72
C GLU A 187 -27.95 14.32 -6.50
N GLY A 188 -28.11 13.56 -5.42
CA GLY A 188 -28.72 14.03 -4.18
C GLY A 188 -27.78 14.85 -3.29
N PRO A 189 -28.25 15.26 -2.10
CA PRO A 189 -27.44 16.00 -1.12
C PRO A 189 -26.18 15.23 -0.71
N GLN A 190 -25.13 15.96 -0.32
CA GLN A 190 -23.86 15.34 0.15
C GLN A 190 -23.19 14.42 -0.87
N GLN A 191 -23.32 14.72 -2.17
CA GLN A 191 -22.82 13.91 -3.28
C GLN A 191 -21.38 13.40 -3.10
N ALA A 192 -20.47 14.25 -2.64
CA ALA A 192 -19.07 13.87 -2.40
C ALA A 192 -18.93 12.79 -1.31
N ALA A 193 -19.67 12.91 -0.20
CA ALA A 193 -19.64 11.92 0.88
C ALA A 193 -20.27 10.58 0.44
N VAL A 194 -21.33 10.64 -0.36
CA VAL A 194 -22.01 9.45 -0.91
C VAL A 194 -21.10 8.71 -1.89
N ARG A 195 -20.44 9.41 -2.82
CA ARG A 195 -19.44 8.83 -3.73
C ARG A 195 -18.29 8.17 -2.98
N ARG A 196 -17.72 8.85 -1.98
CA ARG A 196 -16.62 8.29 -1.17
C ARG A 196 -17.05 7.05 -0.38
N SER A 197 -18.28 7.04 0.13
CA SER A 197 -18.82 5.88 0.85
C SER A 197 -19.01 4.69 -0.09
N ALA A 198 -19.51 4.92 -1.31
CA ALA A 198 -19.68 3.87 -2.31
C ALA A 198 -18.34 3.20 -2.67
N VAL A 199 -17.28 4.00 -2.88
CA VAL A 199 -15.92 3.48 -3.09
C VAL A 199 -15.39 2.68 -1.89
N THR A 200 -15.78 3.05 -0.67
CA THR A 200 -15.33 2.35 0.55
C THR A 200 -16.05 1.03 0.76
N LEU A 201 -17.30 0.92 0.30
CA LEU A 201 -18.13 -0.29 0.41
C LEU A 201 -17.84 -1.32 -0.69
N LYS A 202 -17.22 -0.90 -1.79
CA LYS A 202 -16.81 -1.79 -2.89
C LYS A 202 -15.51 -2.51 -2.56
#